data_AF-A0A0A7PH62-F1
#
_entry.id   AF-A0A0A7PH62-F1
#
_cell.length_a   1.000
_cell.length_b   1.000
_cell.length_c   1.000
_cell.angle_alpha   90.00
_cell.angle_beta   90.00
_cell.angle_gamma   90.00
#
_symmetry.space_group_name_H-M   'P 1'
#
loop_
_entity.id
_entity.type
_entity.pdbx_description
1 polymer ?
#
loop_
_entity_poly.entity_id
_entity_poly.type
_entity_poly.pdbx_seq_one_letter_code
_entity_poly.pdbx_strand_id
1 'polypeptide(L)'
;MDDAAHNPATIPAPGSYHWTPKLQREFLKAFATNGSVKISAAKVCMSPSAVYQLKQRPEGAAFRLGCAAATLIARGRLVDELLDRAIWGYEETSTIMREEGRSFVKRQRLDPRLGLAMLARLDKMVETRAREGEEMLAQIIAGDWPGFLSLFDATEVLAPDGAGPESTDAEGDQKSGMAAALALWLAARDNRANPLATLWRGTAIANEVAQFSADSDAEPERADEEPTPEEQAAQMTIWHDEESGEWRTDFPPPDDYVGIEEGVFGDEHYERTLDAEEEEAWNAAHTEAVEPLRRAGEAARRAFFALPDPANDPEAEGGKVRKSASG
;
A
#
# COMPACT_ATOMS: atom_id res chain seq x y z
N MET A 1 56.49 39.87 2.26
CA MET A 1 55.13 39.61 2.77
C MET A 1 54.28 39.46 1.54
N ASP A 2 54.15 38.22 1.06
CA ASP A 2 53.45 37.93 -0.19
C ASP A 2 51.96 37.99 0.04
N ASP A 3 51.36 39.06 -0.49
CA ASP A 3 49.93 39.28 -0.59
C ASP A 3 49.43 38.56 -1.85
N ALA A 4 49.46 37.24 -1.81
CA ALA A 4 48.94 36.41 -2.89
C ALA A 4 47.41 36.40 -2.82
N ALA A 5 46.77 37.03 -3.80
CA ALA A 5 45.33 37.04 -3.98
C ALA A 5 44.74 35.64 -3.80
N HIS A 6 43.84 35.50 -2.83
CA HIS A 6 43.13 34.28 -2.53
C HIS A 6 42.34 33.86 -3.78
N ASN A 7 42.83 32.87 -4.53
CA ASN A 7 42.17 32.37 -5.72
C ASN A 7 40.86 31.70 -5.31
N PRO A 8 39.67 32.18 -5.74
CA PRO A 8 38.40 31.59 -5.36
C PRO A 8 38.22 30.13 -5.85
N ALA A 9 39.11 29.64 -6.71
CA ALA A 9 39.17 28.24 -7.13
C ALA A 9 39.76 27.28 -6.07
N THR A 10 40.29 27.79 -4.95
CA THR A 10 40.81 26.97 -3.84
C THR A 10 39.73 26.62 -2.80
N ILE A 11 38.47 27.05 -3.02
CA ILE A 11 37.34 26.54 -2.25
C ILE A 11 37.13 25.09 -2.71
N PRO A 12 37.27 24.08 -1.84
CA PRO A 12 37.04 22.70 -2.23
C PRO A 12 35.61 22.61 -2.78
N ALA A 13 35.46 22.07 -3.99
CA ALA A 13 34.15 21.80 -4.55
C ALA A 13 33.33 21.04 -3.49
N PRO A 14 32.05 21.40 -3.25
CA PRO A 14 31.21 20.63 -2.34
C PRO A 14 31.33 19.16 -2.72
N GLY A 15 31.49 18.29 -1.72
CA GLY A 15 31.50 16.84 -1.92
C GLY A 15 30.43 16.47 -2.94
N SER A 16 30.85 15.70 -3.93
CA SER A 16 30.12 15.40 -5.17
C SER A 16 28.59 15.48 -5.06
N TYR A 17 27.98 16.24 -5.98
CA TYR A 17 26.54 16.50 -6.06
C TYR A 17 25.76 15.25 -6.52
N HIS A 18 25.95 14.12 -5.84
CA HIS A 18 25.31 12.85 -6.13
C HIS A 18 24.76 12.22 -4.84
N TRP A 19 23.64 11.53 -4.96
CA TRP A 19 23.01 10.85 -3.82
C TRP A 19 23.82 9.63 -3.40
N THR A 20 24.45 9.70 -2.24
CA THR A 20 25.04 8.53 -1.58
C THR A 20 24.05 7.91 -0.59
N PRO A 21 24.18 6.61 -0.26
CA PRO A 21 23.34 5.95 0.77
C PRO A 21 23.34 6.70 2.11
N LYS A 22 24.50 7.23 2.52
CA LYS A 22 24.65 8.07 3.72
C LYS A 22 23.81 9.33 3.68
N LEU A 23 23.81 10.05 2.55
CA LEU A 23 22.99 11.25 2.37
C LEU A 23 21.49 10.89 2.35
N GLN A 24 21.13 9.76 1.74
CA GLN A 24 19.76 9.24 1.79
C GLN A 24 19.33 8.93 3.23
N ARG A 25 20.17 8.28 4.03
CA ARG A 25 19.92 7.99 5.45
C ARG A 25 19.74 9.26 6.28
N GLU A 26 20.66 10.23 6.15
CA GLU A 26 20.58 11.49 6.90
C GLU A 26 19.36 12.32 6.49
N PHE A 27 18.98 12.28 5.21
CA PHE A 27 17.75 12.89 4.72
C PHE A 27 16.54 12.22 5.36
N LEU A 28 16.43 10.88 5.30
CA LEU A 28 15.31 10.12 5.83
C LEU A 28 15.16 10.33 7.35
N LYS A 29 16.27 10.35 8.09
CA LYS A 29 16.29 10.65 9.52
C LYS A 29 15.76 12.05 9.82
N ALA A 30 16.20 13.05 9.05
CA ALA A 30 15.70 14.42 9.17
C ALA A 30 14.20 14.51 8.82
N PHE A 31 13.80 13.83 7.75
CA PHE A 31 12.45 13.84 7.23
C PHE A 31 11.46 13.16 8.17
N ALA A 32 11.83 12.05 8.80
CA ALA A 32 11.05 11.41 9.86
C ALA A 32 10.88 12.30 11.10
N THR A 33 11.81 13.24 11.32
CA THR A 33 11.76 14.16 12.47
C THR A 33 10.85 15.37 12.22
N ASN A 34 10.84 15.92 11.02
CA ASN A 34 10.19 17.21 10.72
C ASN A 34 9.06 17.14 9.67
N GLY A 35 8.95 16.07 8.89
CA GLY A 35 7.96 15.88 7.82
C GLY A 35 8.07 16.86 6.64
N SER A 36 9.11 17.69 6.57
CA SER A 36 9.33 18.71 5.55
C SER A 36 10.47 18.35 4.62
N VAL A 37 10.15 18.14 3.33
CA VAL A 37 11.14 17.85 2.29
C VAL A 37 12.13 19.00 2.15
N LYS A 38 11.66 20.25 2.23
CA LYS A 38 12.52 21.45 2.08
C LYS A 38 13.57 21.54 3.18
N ILE A 39 13.16 21.38 4.44
CA ILE A 39 14.07 21.45 5.60
C ILE A 39 15.04 20.28 5.58
N SER A 40 14.56 19.08 5.26
CA SER A 40 15.37 17.87 5.23
C SER A 40 16.37 17.86 4.08
N ALA A 41 15.98 18.33 2.90
CA ALA A 41 16.87 18.47 1.75
C ALA A 41 17.99 19.49 2.02
N ALA A 42 17.63 20.64 2.63
CA ALA A 42 18.62 21.64 3.04
C ALA A 42 19.65 21.08 4.04
N LYS A 43 19.23 20.19 4.96
CA LYS A 43 20.12 19.57 5.95
C LYS A 43 21.18 18.65 5.32
N VAL A 44 20.88 18.05 4.17
CA VAL A 44 21.83 17.22 3.41
C VAL A 44 22.44 17.94 2.21
N CYS A 45 22.33 19.27 2.16
CA CYS A 45 22.82 20.11 1.07
C CYS A 45 22.27 19.74 -0.32
N MET A 46 21.06 19.18 -0.38
CA MET A 46 20.37 18.82 -1.63
C MET A 46 19.22 19.79 -1.93
N SER A 47 18.89 19.94 -3.21
CA SER A 47 17.69 20.66 -3.61
C SER A 47 16.43 19.79 -3.43
N PRO A 48 15.25 20.36 -3.15
CA PRO A 48 14.00 19.59 -3.11
C PRO A 48 13.72 18.86 -4.43
N SER A 49 14.08 19.47 -5.56
CA SER A 49 13.95 18.86 -6.89
C SER A 49 14.76 17.56 -7.00
N ALA A 50 15.99 17.54 -6.48
CA ALA A 50 16.83 16.34 -6.48
C ALA A 50 16.25 15.19 -5.65
N VAL A 51 15.46 15.48 -4.60
CA VAL A 51 14.74 14.46 -3.82
C VAL A 51 13.66 13.80 -4.68
N TYR A 52 12.83 14.61 -5.34
CA TYR A 52 11.75 14.09 -6.18
C TYR A 52 12.28 13.32 -7.40
N GLN A 53 13.37 13.79 -8.01
CA GLN A 53 14.04 13.07 -9.09
C GLN A 53 14.54 11.70 -8.65
N LEU A 54 15.14 11.58 -7.45
CA LEU A 54 15.55 10.28 -6.92
C LEU A 54 14.35 9.37 -6.65
N LYS A 55 13.23 9.91 -6.12
CA LYS A 55 12.03 9.12 -5.84
C LYS A 55 11.37 8.52 -7.09
N GLN A 56 11.50 9.18 -8.24
CA GLN A 56 10.89 8.75 -9.50
C GLN A 56 11.73 7.70 -10.23
N ARG A 57 13.02 7.61 -9.90
CA ARG A 57 13.96 6.67 -10.47
C ARG A 57 13.73 5.25 -9.92
N PRO A 58 13.84 4.19 -10.74
CA PRO A 58 13.72 2.81 -10.25
C PRO A 58 14.77 2.50 -9.18
N GLU A 59 15.96 3.09 -9.29
CA GLU A 59 17.05 2.94 -8.32
C GLU A 59 16.72 3.58 -6.96
N GLY A 60 15.73 4.48 -6.91
CA GLY A 60 15.25 5.14 -5.70
C GLY A 60 14.08 4.44 -5.03
N ALA A 61 13.72 3.20 -5.40
CA ALA A 61 12.58 2.49 -4.83
C ALA A 61 12.65 2.37 -3.30
N ALA A 62 13.80 1.96 -2.76
CA ALA A 62 14.03 1.88 -1.31
C ALA A 62 13.91 3.25 -0.64
N PHE A 63 14.42 4.29 -1.29
CA PHE A 63 14.34 5.67 -0.81
C PHE A 63 12.89 6.20 -0.82
N ARG A 64 12.11 5.86 -1.86
CA ARG A 64 10.69 6.22 -1.98
C ARG A 64 9.87 5.59 -0.86
N LEU A 65 10.07 4.30 -0.59
CA LEU A 65 9.43 3.59 0.52
C LEU A 65 9.86 4.16 1.87
N GLY A 66 11.14 4.45 2.04
CA GLY A 66 11.66 5.14 3.22
C GLY A 66 11.02 6.52 3.44
N CYS A 67 10.77 7.28 2.38
CA CYS A 67 10.07 8.55 2.47
C CYS A 67 8.60 8.38 2.89
N ALA A 68 7.91 7.34 2.40
CA ALA A 68 6.54 7.03 2.82
C ALA A 68 6.50 6.66 4.31
N ALA A 69 7.40 5.78 4.76
CA ALA A 69 7.52 5.40 6.18
C ALA A 69 7.91 6.59 7.07
N ALA A 70 8.89 7.41 6.66
CA ALA A 70 9.27 8.63 7.36
C ALA A 70 8.10 9.61 7.50
N THR A 71 7.22 9.68 6.49
CA THR A 71 6.00 10.51 6.55
C THR A 71 5.03 9.97 7.61
N LEU A 72 4.87 8.65 7.71
CA LEU A 72 4.06 8.02 8.76
C LEU A 72 4.60 8.32 10.16
N ILE A 73 5.92 8.25 10.35
CA ILE A 73 6.58 8.56 11.63
C ILE A 73 6.42 10.06 11.97
N ALA A 74 6.74 10.93 11.02
CA ALA A 74 6.65 12.38 11.22
C ALA A 74 5.22 12.84 11.52
N ARG A 75 4.22 12.14 10.99
CA ARG A 75 2.80 12.43 11.22
C ARG A 75 2.45 12.46 12.70
N GLY A 76 2.96 11.52 13.52
CA GLY A 76 2.65 11.47 14.95
C GLY A 76 3.00 12.78 15.64
N ARG A 77 4.26 13.21 15.47
CA ARG A 77 4.75 14.48 16.02
C ARG A 77 4.03 15.70 15.45
N LEU A 78 3.78 15.73 14.14
CA LEU A 78 3.06 16.83 13.51
C LEU A 78 1.63 16.93 14.03
N VAL A 79 0.98 15.80 14.32
CA VAL A 79 -0.34 15.80 14.96
C VAL A 79 -0.26 16.42 16.35
N ASP A 80 0.71 16.03 17.17
CA ASP A 80 0.89 16.62 18.50
C ASP A 80 1.13 18.15 18.43
N GLU A 81 2.04 18.59 17.56
CA GLU A 81 2.33 20.02 17.36
C GLU A 81 1.12 20.80 16.82
N LEU A 82 0.33 20.20 15.92
CA LEU A 82 -0.89 20.81 15.40
C LEU A 82 -2.01 20.83 16.43
N LEU A 83 -2.13 19.81 17.30
CA LEU A 83 -3.08 19.79 18.41
C LEU A 83 -2.74 20.90 19.41
N ASP A 84 -1.47 21.02 19.80
CA ASP A 84 -1.00 22.10 20.65
C ASP A 84 -1.31 23.47 20.03
N ARG A 85 -1.10 23.61 18.72
CA ARG A 85 -1.42 24.85 18.00
C ARG A 85 -2.92 25.10 17.85
N ALA A 86 -3.74 24.06 17.81
CA ALA A 86 -5.20 24.20 17.79
C ALA A 86 -5.73 24.63 19.16
N ILE A 87 -5.16 24.10 20.24
CA ILE A 87 -5.56 24.39 21.63
C ILE A 87 -5.05 25.78 22.05
N TRP A 88 -3.76 26.04 21.86
CA TRP A 88 -3.09 27.25 22.35
C TRP A 88 -3.02 28.35 21.29
N GLY A 89 -3.31 28.05 20.02
CA GLY A 89 -3.12 29.00 18.93
C GLY A 89 -1.66 29.17 18.56
N TYR A 90 -1.34 30.26 17.87
CA TYR A 90 0.03 30.58 17.51
C TYR A 90 0.39 32.04 17.61
N GLU A 91 1.66 32.28 17.93
CA GLU A 91 2.22 33.62 17.94
C GLU A 91 2.52 34.11 16.52
N GLU A 92 1.83 35.16 16.11
CA GLU A 92 2.15 35.95 14.93
C GLU A 92 2.78 37.26 15.41
N THR A 93 4.04 37.49 15.03
CA THR A 93 4.69 38.79 15.24
C THR A 93 4.45 39.64 14.00
N SER A 94 3.63 40.68 14.12
CA SER A 94 3.42 41.63 13.04
C SER A 94 4.24 42.89 13.28
N THR A 95 4.94 43.33 12.23
CA THR A 95 5.63 44.63 12.25
C THR A 95 4.62 45.69 11.87
N ILE A 96 4.26 46.56 12.81
CA ILE A 96 3.38 47.70 12.55
C ILE A 96 4.26 48.94 12.46
N MET A 97 4.21 49.61 11.31
CA MET A 97 4.80 50.94 11.14
C MET A 97 3.92 51.94 11.89
N ARG A 98 4.43 52.51 12.99
CA ARG A 98 3.82 53.67 13.66
C ARG A 98 4.61 54.93 13.28
N GLU A 99 4.01 56.09 13.53
CA GLU A 99 4.63 57.40 13.25
C GLU A 99 5.98 57.59 13.97
N GLU A 100 6.21 56.94 15.11
CA GLU A 100 7.47 56.96 15.86
C GLU A 100 8.46 55.81 15.51
N GLY A 101 8.21 55.05 14.43
CA GLY A 101 9.11 54.01 13.92
C GLY A 101 8.51 52.60 13.80
N ARG A 102 9.38 51.60 13.63
CA ARG A 102 9.00 50.18 13.53
C ARG A 102 8.72 49.62 14.93
N SER A 103 7.47 49.22 15.19
CA SER A 103 7.10 48.50 16.42
C SER A 103 6.71 47.06 16.10
N PHE A 104 7.18 46.10 16.89
CA PHE A 104 6.77 44.70 16.80
C PHE A 104 5.63 44.44 17.78
N VAL A 105 4.48 43.98 17.27
CA VAL A 105 3.36 43.55 18.11
C VAL A 105 3.25 42.03 18.01
N LYS A 106 3.35 41.36 19.16
CA LYS A 106 3.06 39.93 19.26
C LYS A 106 1.55 39.74 19.46
N ARG A 107 0.90 38.95 18.60
CA ARG A 107 -0.51 38.57 18.74
C ARG A 107 -0.60 37.04 18.71
N GLN A 108 -1.34 36.48 19.65
CA GLN A 108 -1.67 35.06 19.66
C GLN A 108 -2.99 34.86 18.91
N ARG A 109 -2.99 34.04 17.85
CA ARG A 109 -4.17 33.74 17.04
C ARG A 109 -4.58 32.28 17.24
N LEU A 110 -5.84 32.08 17.58
CA LEU A 110 -6.49 30.77 17.58
C LEU A 110 -7.10 30.53 16.19
N ASP A 111 -6.86 29.37 15.58
CA ASP A 111 -7.50 28.97 14.34
C ASP A 111 -8.47 27.79 14.59
N PRO A 112 -9.76 28.06 14.81
CA PRO A 112 -10.75 27.00 15.06
C PRO A 112 -10.97 26.10 13.82
N ARG A 113 -10.61 26.56 12.62
CA ARG A 113 -10.70 25.73 11.40
C ARG A 113 -9.63 24.64 11.39
N LEU A 114 -8.46 24.92 11.97
CA LEU A 114 -7.43 23.91 12.14
C LEU A 114 -7.94 22.76 13.02
N GLY A 115 -8.57 23.07 14.16
CA GLY A 115 -9.16 22.04 15.04
C GLY A 115 -10.23 21.20 14.34
N LEU A 116 -11.15 21.83 13.60
CA LEU A 116 -12.17 21.14 12.82
C LEU A 116 -11.58 20.26 11.70
N ALA A 117 -10.56 20.73 11.00
CA ALA A 117 -9.89 19.96 9.95
C ALA A 117 -9.15 18.73 10.52
N MET A 118 -8.61 18.83 11.74
CA MET A 118 -7.99 17.69 12.43
C MET A 118 -9.02 16.63 12.82
N LEU A 119 -10.19 17.03 13.33
CA LEU A 119 -11.30 16.12 13.63
C LEU A 119 -11.76 15.37 12.37
N ALA A 120 -12.06 16.10 11.29
CA ALA A 120 -12.49 15.50 10.03
C ALA A 120 -11.44 14.51 9.44
N ARG A 121 -10.15 14.79 9.63
CA ARG A 121 -9.08 13.87 9.23
C ARG A 121 -9.06 12.61 10.09
N LEU A 122 -9.29 12.72 11.40
CA LEU A 122 -9.33 11.58 12.31
C LEU A 122 -10.52 10.66 11.99
N ASP A 123 -11.69 11.24 11.71
CA ASP A 123 -12.88 10.49 11.27
C ASP A 123 -12.60 9.74 9.98
N LYS A 124 -12.00 10.42 8.98
CA LYS A 124 -11.56 9.78 7.74
C LYS A 124 -10.50 8.69 7.94
N MET A 125 -9.59 8.83 8.92
CA MET A 125 -8.60 7.79 9.23
C MET A 125 -9.25 6.51 9.80
N VAL A 126 -10.35 6.65 10.52
CA VAL A 126 -11.14 5.50 11.01
C VAL A 126 -11.77 4.77 9.82
N GLU A 127 -12.18 5.50 8.79
CA GLU A 127 -12.76 4.96 7.56
C GLU A 127 -11.72 4.34 6.61
N THR A 128 -10.51 4.91 6.49
CA THR A 128 -9.50 4.51 5.49
C THR A 128 -8.60 3.35 5.92
N ARG A 129 -8.77 2.72 7.09
CA ARG A 129 -7.96 1.56 7.55
C ARG A 129 -8.07 0.32 6.63
N ALA A 130 -8.82 0.39 5.54
CA ALA A 130 -9.19 -0.76 4.71
C ALA A 130 -8.60 -0.80 3.28
N ARG A 131 -7.50 -0.11 2.93
CA ARG A 131 -6.95 -0.32 1.57
C ARG A 131 -5.47 0.02 1.35
N GLU A 132 -4.87 -0.83 0.52
CA GLU A 132 -3.63 -0.69 -0.28
C GLU A 132 -2.29 -1.17 0.30
N GLY A 133 -1.60 -2.02 -0.49
CA GLY A 133 -0.39 -2.77 -0.09
C GLY A 133 0.89 -1.94 0.02
N GLU A 134 1.00 -0.78 -0.65
CA GLU A 134 2.15 0.12 -0.47
C GLU A 134 2.11 0.83 0.90
N GLU A 135 0.91 1.14 1.42
CA GLU A 135 0.77 1.66 2.78
C GLU A 135 1.23 0.64 3.81
N MET A 136 0.98 -0.65 3.55
CA MET A 136 1.41 -1.73 4.43
C MET A 136 2.95 -1.84 4.51
N LEU A 137 3.66 -1.73 3.39
CA LEU A 137 5.12 -1.75 3.38
C LEU A 137 5.71 -0.54 4.12
N ALA A 138 5.13 0.65 3.93
CA ALA A 138 5.53 1.83 4.67
C ALA A 138 5.26 1.69 6.19
N GLN A 139 4.17 1.02 6.58
CA GLN A 139 3.87 0.72 7.99
C GLN A 139 4.85 -0.28 8.60
N ILE A 140 5.23 -1.34 7.89
CA ILE A 140 6.24 -2.32 8.34
C ILE A 140 7.59 -1.63 8.53
N ILE A 141 8.01 -0.81 7.56
CA ILE A 141 9.26 -0.03 7.64
C ILE A 141 9.22 0.96 8.83
N ALA A 142 8.08 1.60 9.07
CA ALA A 142 7.93 2.49 10.22
C ALA A 142 8.01 1.76 11.57
N GLY A 143 7.53 0.50 11.64
CA GLY A 143 7.58 -0.34 12.83
C GLY A 143 8.99 -0.74 13.27
N ASP A 144 9.93 -0.87 12.33
CA ASP A 144 11.35 -1.09 12.61
C ASP A 144 12.25 -0.10 11.85
N TRP A 145 12.00 1.18 12.16
CA TRP A 145 12.71 2.30 11.56
C TRP A 145 14.24 2.23 11.74
N PRO A 146 14.80 1.88 12.92
CA PRO A 146 16.25 1.75 13.07
C PRO A 146 16.83 0.65 12.20
N GLY A 147 16.17 -0.51 12.12
CA GLY A 147 16.60 -1.64 11.30
C GLY A 147 16.57 -1.33 9.81
N PHE A 148 15.60 -0.52 9.35
CA PHE A 148 15.54 -0.06 7.96
C PHE A 148 16.68 0.91 7.63
N LEU A 149 16.99 1.87 8.51
CA LEU A 149 18.08 2.82 8.30
C LEU A 149 19.45 2.13 8.20
N SER A 150 19.64 1.02 8.91
CA SER A 150 20.88 0.23 8.84
C SER A 150 21.17 -0.38 7.46
N LEU A 151 20.17 -0.52 6.59
CA LEU A 151 20.39 -0.98 5.20
C LEU A 151 21.26 0.02 4.39
N PHE A 152 21.08 1.31 4.66
CA PHE A 152 21.86 2.38 4.02
C PHE A 152 23.31 2.43 4.54
N ASP A 153 23.57 1.87 5.72
CA ASP A 153 24.91 1.77 6.30
C ASP A 153 25.68 0.56 5.75
N ALA A 154 24.97 -0.56 5.55
CA ALA A 154 25.56 -1.77 4.96
C ALA A 154 25.99 -1.55 3.50
N THR A 155 25.29 -0.70 2.75
CA THR A 155 25.64 -0.34 1.37
C THR A 155 26.82 0.63 1.27
N GLU A 156 27.08 1.45 2.29
CA GLU A 156 28.28 2.31 2.38
C GLU A 156 29.56 1.48 2.55
N VAL A 157 29.52 0.38 3.31
CA VAL A 157 30.69 -0.50 3.54
C VAL A 157 31.16 -1.20 2.26
N LEU A 158 30.27 -1.42 1.30
CA LEU A 158 30.61 -2.00 -0.02
C LEU A 158 31.21 -0.96 -0.98
N ALA A 159 31.20 0.33 -0.64
CA ALA A 159 31.67 1.44 -1.47
C ALA A 159 32.64 2.36 -0.70
N PRO A 160 33.84 1.90 -0.27
CA PRO A 160 34.78 2.79 0.39
C PRO A 160 35.38 3.79 -0.60
N ASP A 161 35.49 5.04 -0.14
CA ASP A 161 35.94 6.25 -0.82
C ASP A 161 36.94 6.09 -1.98
N GLY A 162 36.59 6.65 -3.15
CA GLY A 162 37.57 7.33 -4.01
C GLY A 162 38.04 6.65 -5.30
N ALA A 163 37.27 5.76 -5.93
CA ALA A 163 37.58 5.35 -7.31
C ALA A 163 36.91 6.30 -8.31
N GLY A 164 37.70 7.20 -8.92
CA GLY A 164 37.28 7.94 -10.10
C GLY A 164 36.96 6.99 -11.27
N PRO A 165 36.24 7.47 -12.31
CA PRO A 165 35.64 6.61 -13.32
C PRO A 165 36.69 6.18 -14.34
N GLU A 166 37.39 5.08 -14.07
CA GLU A 166 37.99 4.28 -15.14
C GLU A 166 37.38 2.88 -15.09
N SER A 167 36.36 2.73 -15.95
CA SER A 167 35.87 1.50 -16.56
C SER A 167 35.89 0.24 -15.71
N THR A 168 34.73 -0.13 -15.16
CA THR A 168 34.18 -1.50 -15.21
C THR A 168 32.71 -1.42 -14.81
N ASP A 169 31.89 -2.30 -15.35
CA ASP A 169 30.42 -2.32 -15.31
C ASP A 169 29.78 -2.55 -13.91
N ALA A 170 30.45 -2.13 -12.84
CA ALA A 170 30.08 -2.32 -11.43
C ALA A 170 29.00 -1.33 -10.94
N GLU A 171 28.71 -0.27 -11.69
CA GLU A 171 27.71 0.72 -11.30
C GLU A 171 26.28 0.19 -11.36
N GLY A 172 25.99 -0.88 -12.11
CA GLY A 172 24.68 -1.56 -12.10
C GLY A 172 24.52 -2.54 -10.94
N ASP A 173 25.63 -3.15 -10.49
CA ASP A 173 25.64 -4.25 -9.54
C ASP A 173 25.37 -3.77 -8.09
N GLN A 174 25.93 -2.61 -7.73
CA GLN A 174 25.71 -1.97 -6.43
C GLN A 174 24.28 -1.42 -6.26
N LYS A 175 23.63 -1.06 -7.37
CA LYS A 175 22.25 -0.52 -7.45
C LYS A 175 21.20 -1.64 -7.37
N SER A 176 21.52 -2.82 -7.90
CA SER A 176 20.76 -4.07 -7.70
C SER A 176 20.85 -4.54 -6.24
N GLY A 177 22.01 -4.39 -5.60
CA GLY A 177 22.26 -4.81 -4.22
C GLY A 177 21.34 -4.17 -3.16
N MET A 178 20.97 -2.89 -3.29
CA MET A 178 20.09 -2.23 -2.31
C MET A 178 18.63 -2.67 -2.44
N ALA A 179 18.15 -2.87 -3.68
CA ALA A 179 16.83 -3.43 -3.92
C ALA A 179 16.74 -4.88 -3.39
N ALA A 180 17.77 -5.69 -3.64
CA ALA A 180 17.88 -7.05 -3.11
C ALA A 180 17.98 -7.07 -1.57
N ALA A 181 18.78 -6.20 -0.97
CA ALA A 181 18.90 -6.09 0.49
C ALA A 181 17.58 -5.66 1.15
N LEU A 182 16.83 -4.75 0.52
CA LEU A 182 15.49 -4.38 0.98
C LEU A 182 14.51 -5.55 0.87
N ALA A 183 14.51 -6.28 -0.26
CA ALA A 183 13.66 -7.45 -0.46
C ALA A 183 13.95 -8.52 0.61
N LEU A 184 15.23 -8.81 0.90
CA LEU A 184 15.64 -9.72 1.97
C LEU A 184 15.25 -9.22 3.36
N TRP A 185 15.37 -7.92 3.63
CA TRP A 185 14.99 -7.31 4.91
C TRP A 185 13.49 -7.34 5.17
N LEU A 186 12.68 -7.15 4.12
CA LEU A 186 11.24 -7.30 4.15
C LEU A 186 10.84 -8.78 4.31
N ALA A 187 11.45 -9.68 3.53
CA ALA A 187 11.21 -11.12 3.61
C ALA A 187 11.59 -11.71 4.98
N ALA A 188 12.64 -11.20 5.63
CA ALA A 188 13.04 -11.63 6.98
C ALA A 188 12.10 -11.14 8.09
N ARG A 189 11.31 -10.08 7.84
CA ARG A 189 10.28 -9.56 8.76
C ARG A 189 8.87 -10.07 8.43
N ASP A 190 8.66 -10.62 7.24
CA ASP A 190 7.47 -11.40 6.94
C ASP A 190 7.56 -12.81 7.56
N ASN A 191 6.59 -13.11 8.42
CA ASN A 191 6.06 -14.46 8.70
C ASN A 191 6.83 -15.45 9.60
N ARG A 192 7.05 -15.11 10.87
CA ARG A 192 6.90 -16.13 11.95
C ARG A 192 5.99 -15.77 13.12
N ALA A 193 5.43 -14.55 13.17
CA ALA A 193 4.57 -14.14 14.28
C ALA A 193 3.43 -13.16 13.93
N ASN A 194 3.07 -12.99 12.65
CA ASN A 194 2.03 -12.03 12.25
C ASN A 194 0.70 -12.74 11.94
N PRO A 195 -0.40 -12.50 12.69
CA PRO A 195 -1.73 -13.01 12.34
C PRO A 195 -2.30 -12.45 11.02
N LEU A 196 -1.63 -11.47 10.39
CA LEU A 196 -1.98 -10.98 9.05
C LEU A 196 -1.34 -11.82 7.92
N ALA A 197 -0.32 -12.64 8.21
CA ALA A 197 0.23 -13.64 7.28
C ALA A 197 -0.82 -14.63 6.78
N THR A 198 -1.84 -14.84 7.61
CA THR A 198 -2.97 -15.72 7.34
C THR A 198 -3.93 -15.12 6.32
N LEU A 199 -3.98 -13.78 6.19
CA LEU A 199 -4.84 -13.08 5.24
C LEU A 199 -4.27 -13.08 3.81
N TRP A 200 -2.96 -13.33 3.66
CA TRP A 200 -2.25 -13.21 2.38
C TRP A 200 -1.80 -14.58 1.83
N ARG A 201 -2.11 -15.67 2.54
CA ARG A 201 -2.10 -17.00 1.93
C ARG A 201 -3.20 -17.05 0.87
N GLY A 202 -2.82 -17.08 -0.40
CA GLY A 202 -3.74 -17.27 -1.53
C GLY A 202 -4.01 -16.02 -2.38
N THR A 203 -3.28 -14.92 -2.21
CA THR A 203 -3.32 -13.81 -3.18
C THR A 203 -2.30 -14.02 -4.29
N ALA A 204 -2.60 -13.59 -5.52
CA ALA A 204 -1.75 -13.80 -6.70
C ALA A 204 -0.30 -13.29 -6.50
N ILE A 205 -0.14 -12.17 -5.78
CA ILE A 205 1.16 -11.55 -5.48
C ILE A 205 2.01 -12.41 -4.54
N ALA A 206 1.39 -13.10 -3.56
CA ALA A 206 2.10 -13.99 -2.65
C ALA A 206 2.55 -15.29 -3.34
N ASN A 207 1.79 -15.75 -4.35
CA ASN A 207 2.18 -16.88 -5.20
C ASN A 207 3.34 -16.51 -6.13
N GLU A 208 3.32 -15.32 -6.74
CA GLU A 208 4.42 -14.86 -7.60
C GLU A 208 5.74 -14.72 -6.82
N VAL A 209 5.72 -14.09 -5.63
CA VAL A 209 6.93 -13.91 -4.81
C VAL A 209 7.48 -15.23 -4.25
N ALA A 210 6.62 -16.21 -3.99
CA ALA A 210 7.04 -17.57 -3.62
C ALA A 210 7.64 -18.35 -4.80
N GLN A 211 7.12 -18.17 -6.03
CA GLN A 211 7.65 -18.77 -7.25
C GLN A 211 9.04 -18.22 -7.59
N PHE A 212 9.24 -16.90 -7.52
CA PHE A 212 10.56 -16.28 -7.72
C PHE A 212 11.64 -16.76 -6.73
N SER A 213 11.23 -17.18 -5.52
CA SER A 213 12.16 -17.66 -4.49
C SER A 213 12.38 -19.18 -4.55
N ALA A 214 11.52 -19.94 -5.24
CA ALA A 214 11.62 -21.39 -5.38
C ALA A 214 12.31 -21.83 -6.68
N ASP A 215 12.27 -21.00 -7.74
CA ASP A 215 12.81 -21.35 -9.07
C ASP A 215 14.26 -20.92 -9.33
N SER A 216 14.97 -20.40 -8.33
CA SER A 216 16.39 -20.01 -8.49
C SER A 216 17.34 -21.20 -8.72
N ASP A 217 16.88 -22.45 -8.64
CA ASP A 217 17.70 -23.67 -8.82
C ASP A 217 17.10 -24.70 -9.81
N ALA A 218 16.07 -24.33 -10.59
CA ALA A 218 15.55 -25.18 -11.66
C ALA A 218 16.04 -24.66 -13.03
N GLU A 219 16.61 -25.55 -13.84
CA GLU A 219 16.95 -25.27 -15.24
C GLU A 219 15.75 -24.63 -15.97
N PRO A 220 15.98 -23.73 -16.94
CA PRO A 220 14.92 -22.96 -17.57
C PRO A 220 13.93 -23.90 -18.28
N GLU A 221 12.80 -24.17 -17.63
CA GLU A 221 11.65 -24.77 -18.30
C GLU A 221 11.08 -23.74 -19.29
N ARG A 222 10.73 -24.24 -20.47
CA ARG A 222 10.36 -23.49 -21.66
C ARG A 222 9.15 -22.60 -21.37
N ALA A 223 9.38 -21.28 -21.33
CA ALA A 223 8.34 -20.25 -21.21
C ALA A 223 7.47 -20.07 -22.48
N ASP A 224 7.41 -21.07 -23.37
CA ASP A 224 6.73 -21.00 -24.67
C ASP A 224 5.73 -22.16 -24.91
N GLU A 225 5.37 -22.94 -23.87
CA GLU A 225 4.35 -23.99 -24.04
C GLU A 225 2.96 -23.38 -23.87
N GLU A 226 2.23 -23.23 -24.98
CA GLU A 226 0.81 -22.88 -24.99
C GLU A 226 0.06 -23.82 -24.03
N PRO A 227 -0.82 -23.30 -23.15
CA PRO A 227 -1.54 -24.12 -22.18
C PRO A 227 -2.28 -25.23 -22.92
N THR A 228 -2.27 -26.43 -22.35
CA THR A 228 -2.97 -27.56 -22.96
C THR A 228 -4.48 -27.27 -23.06
N PRO A 229 -5.21 -27.86 -24.01
CA PRO A 229 -6.66 -27.62 -24.14
C PRO A 229 -7.44 -27.93 -22.85
N GLU A 230 -6.99 -28.90 -22.06
CA GLU A 230 -7.60 -29.24 -20.76
C GLU A 230 -7.37 -28.14 -19.72
N GLU A 231 -6.19 -27.52 -19.70
CA GLU A 231 -5.86 -26.38 -18.83
C GLU A 231 -6.61 -25.10 -19.24
N GLN A 232 -6.79 -24.88 -20.54
CA GLN A 232 -7.61 -23.76 -21.04
C GLN A 232 -9.08 -23.93 -20.62
N ALA A 233 -9.63 -25.14 -20.78
CA ALA A 233 -11.01 -25.44 -20.35
C ALA A 233 -11.21 -25.28 -18.83
N ALA A 234 -10.19 -25.58 -18.02
CA ALA A 234 -10.26 -25.39 -16.57
C ALA A 234 -10.19 -23.92 -16.12
N GLN A 235 -9.73 -23.02 -16.98
CA GLN A 235 -9.65 -21.58 -16.73
C GLN A 235 -10.93 -20.83 -17.12
N MET A 236 -11.77 -21.45 -17.95
CA MET A 236 -13.05 -20.87 -18.39
C MET A 236 -13.96 -20.59 -17.19
N THR A 237 -14.68 -19.48 -17.27
CA THR A 237 -15.42 -18.92 -16.14
C THR A 237 -16.67 -18.15 -16.57
N ILE A 238 -17.45 -17.72 -15.57
CA ILE A 238 -18.65 -16.90 -15.72
C ILE A 238 -18.41 -15.60 -14.96
N TRP A 239 -18.70 -14.46 -15.59
CA TRP A 239 -18.56 -13.14 -14.98
C TRP A 239 -19.77 -12.25 -15.30
N HIS A 240 -19.98 -11.23 -14.47
CA HIS A 240 -21.01 -10.22 -14.70
C HIS A 240 -20.37 -9.02 -15.39
N ASP A 241 -20.84 -8.67 -16.59
CA ASP A 241 -20.39 -7.46 -17.27
C ASP A 241 -21.13 -6.24 -16.71
N GLU A 242 -20.37 -5.24 -16.25
CA GLU A 242 -20.95 -4.02 -15.68
C GLU A 242 -21.51 -3.06 -16.75
N GLU A 243 -21.04 -3.14 -18.00
CA GLU A 243 -21.47 -2.24 -19.07
C GLU A 243 -22.82 -2.68 -19.69
N SER A 244 -22.94 -3.95 -20.08
CA SER A 244 -24.20 -4.52 -20.58
C SER A 244 -25.18 -4.90 -19.46
N GLY A 245 -24.67 -5.22 -18.27
CA GLY A 245 -25.49 -5.74 -17.17
C GLY A 245 -25.89 -7.20 -17.34
N GLU A 246 -25.28 -7.91 -18.29
CA GLU A 246 -25.56 -9.31 -18.59
C GLU A 246 -24.47 -10.24 -18.02
N TRP A 247 -24.83 -11.49 -17.74
CA TRP A 247 -23.84 -12.51 -17.41
C TRP A 247 -23.16 -13.01 -18.69
N ARG A 248 -21.82 -13.11 -18.64
CA ARG A 248 -20.94 -13.49 -19.74
C ARG A 248 -20.15 -14.75 -19.40
N THR A 249 -19.74 -15.48 -20.43
CA THR A 249 -18.87 -16.64 -20.32
C THR A 249 -18.00 -16.84 -21.57
N ASP A 250 -16.87 -17.52 -21.39
CA ASP A 250 -15.94 -17.96 -22.44
C ASP A 250 -16.10 -19.46 -22.79
N PHE A 251 -17.07 -20.16 -22.20
CA PHE A 251 -17.43 -21.52 -22.59
C PHE A 251 -17.95 -21.58 -24.03
N PRO A 252 -17.71 -22.68 -24.77
CA PRO A 252 -18.24 -22.84 -26.12
C PRO A 252 -19.78 -22.78 -26.13
N PRO A 253 -20.39 -22.28 -27.22
CA PRO A 253 -21.84 -22.21 -27.33
C PRO A 253 -22.45 -23.62 -27.51
N PRO A 254 -23.61 -23.91 -26.91
CA PRO A 254 -24.34 -25.14 -27.20
C PRO A 254 -24.85 -25.18 -28.66
N ASP A 255 -25.15 -26.37 -29.17
CA ASP A 255 -25.51 -26.59 -30.58
C ASP A 255 -26.72 -25.75 -31.06
N ASP A 256 -27.67 -25.44 -30.16
CA ASP A 256 -28.89 -24.65 -30.44
C ASP A 256 -28.85 -23.26 -29.76
N TYR A 257 -27.67 -22.67 -29.56
CA TYR A 257 -27.49 -21.39 -28.88
C TYR A 257 -28.21 -20.22 -29.57
N VAL A 258 -28.91 -19.38 -28.79
CA VAL A 258 -29.72 -18.24 -29.29
C VAL A 258 -29.30 -16.89 -28.66
N GLY A 259 -28.14 -16.82 -27.98
CA GLY A 259 -27.67 -15.61 -27.32
C GLY A 259 -26.74 -14.73 -28.18
N ILE A 260 -26.12 -13.74 -27.54
CA ILE A 260 -25.16 -12.83 -28.17
C ILE A 260 -23.76 -13.43 -28.03
N GLU A 261 -22.99 -13.43 -29.12
CA GLU A 261 -21.57 -13.80 -29.13
C GLU A 261 -20.72 -12.63 -29.60
N GLU A 262 -19.60 -12.41 -28.93
CA GLU A 262 -18.55 -11.51 -29.35
C GLU A 262 -17.27 -12.30 -29.62
N GLY A 263 -16.78 -12.21 -30.85
CA GLY A 263 -15.65 -13.01 -31.33
C GLY A 263 -16.05 -14.41 -31.79
N VAL A 264 -15.05 -15.25 -32.05
CA VAL A 264 -15.20 -16.66 -32.39
C VAL A 264 -14.56 -17.51 -31.30
N PHE A 265 -15.20 -18.61 -30.91
CA PHE A 265 -14.64 -19.51 -29.90
C PHE A 265 -13.22 -19.95 -30.28
N GLY A 266 -12.27 -19.72 -29.36
CA GLY A 266 -10.83 -19.87 -29.56
C GLY A 266 -10.06 -18.56 -29.69
N ASP A 267 -10.75 -17.42 -29.87
CA ASP A 267 -10.13 -16.09 -29.80
C ASP A 267 -9.81 -15.70 -28.34
N GLU A 268 -8.75 -14.91 -28.15
CA GLU A 268 -8.28 -14.45 -26.82
C GLU A 268 -9.34 -13.67 -26.02
N HIS A 269 -10.31 -13.08 -26.72
CA HIS A 269 -11.37 -12.26 -26.13
C HIS A 269 -12.76 -12.77 -26.51
N TYR A 270 -12.89 -14.08 -26.77
CA TYR A 270 -14.20 -14.66 -27.00
C TYR A 270 -15.08 -14.55 -25.75
N GLU A 271 -16.28 -14.02 -25.91
CA GLU A 271 -17.29 -14.03 -24.87
C GLU A 271 -18.70 -14.15 -25.44
N ARG A 272 -19.58 -14.79 -24.68
CA ARG A 272 -20.99 -14.94 -25.03
C ARG A 272 -21.89 -14.79 -23.81
N THR A 273 -23.16 -14.53 -24.03
CA THR A 273 -24.18 -14.59 -22.97
C THR A 273 -24.44 -16.04 -22.54
N LEU A 274 -24.95 -16.22 -21.32
CA LEU A 274 -25.40 -17.54 -20.86
C LEU A 274 -26.66 -17.96 -21.63
N ASP A 275 -26.77 -19.25 -21.92
CA ASP A 275 -28.04 -19.84 -22.35
C ASP A 275 -29.03 -19.89 -21.17
N ALA A 276 -30.33 -19.97 -21.46
CA ALA A 276 -31.37 -19.98 -20.43
C ALA A 276 -31.19 -21.12 -19.42
N GLU A 277 -30.78 -22.30 -19.87
CA GLU A 277 -30.54 -23.44 -18.95
C GLU A 277 -29.28 -23.21 -18.09
N GLU A 278 -28.24 -22.63 -18.67
CA GLU A 278 -26.99 -22.27 -17.97
C GLU A 278 -27.24 -21.19 -16.91
N GLU A 279 -28.02 -20.17 -17.25
CA GLU A 279 -28.41 -19.09 -16.34
C GLU A 279 -29.25 -19.61 -15.17
N GLU A 280 -30.22 -20.50 -15.43
CA GLU A 280 -31.02 -21.11 -14.36
C GLU A 280 -30.13 -21.94 -13.41
N ALA A 281 -29.23 -22.76 -13.97
CA ALA A 281 -28.30 -23.56 -13.18
C ALA A 281 -27.34 -22.70 -12.33
N TRP A 282 -26.78 -21.64 -12.93
CA TRP A 282 -25.90 -20.70 -12.22
C TRP A 282 -26.64 -19.99 -11.09
N ASN A 283 -27.84 -19.45 -11.37
CA ASN A 283 -28.64 -18.75 -10.38
C ASN A 283 -29.07 -19.67 -9.23
N ALA A 284 -29.42 -20.93 -9.52
CA ALA A 284 -29.74 -21.92 -8.49
C ALA A 284 -28.54 -22.22 -7.58
N ALA A 285 -27.36 -22.48 -8.17
CA ALA A 285 -26.13 -22.76 -7.43
C ALA A 285 -25.69 -21.54 -6.60
N HIS A 286 -25.76 -20.33 -7.17
CA HIS A 286 -25.45 -19.09 -6.48
C HIS A 286 -26.40 -18.85 -5.30
N THR A 287 -27.70 -19.07 -5.51
CA THR A 287 -28.71 -18.94 -4.45
C THR A 287 -28.44 -19.91 -3.31
N GLU A 288 -28.16 -21.18 -3.61
CA GLU A 288 -27.84 -22.20 -2.60
C GLU A 288 -26.58 -21.83 -1.80
N ALA A 289 -25.54 -21.33 -2.47
CA ALA A 289 -24.30 -20.90 -1.82
C ALA A 289 -24.51 -19.69 -0.89
N VAL A 290 -25.40 -18.76 -1.26
CA VAL A 290 -25.68 -17.52 -0.51
C VAL A 290 -26.73 -17.72 0.58
N GLU A 291 -27.59 -18.74 0.50
CA GLU A 291 -28.65 -19.04 1.49
C GLU A 291 -28.19 -19.03 2.96
N PRO A 292 -27.09 -19.70 3.35
CA PRO A 292 -26.59 -19.68 4.72
C PRO A 292 -26.20 -18.27 5.18
N LEU A 293 -25.53 -17.51 4.31
CA LEU A 293 -25.14 -16.12 4.58
C LEU A 293 -26.38 -15.23 4.70
N ARG A 294 -27.38 -15.43 3.85
CA ARG A 294 -28.66 -14.70 3.89
C ARG A 294 -29.38 -14.94 5.22
N ARG A 295 -29.45 -16.18 5.71
CA ARG A 295 -30.06 -16.52 7.01
C ARG A 295 -29.30 -15.89 8.17
N ALA A 296 -27.97 -16.02 8.19
CA ALA A 296 -27.13 -15.41 9.22
C ALA A 296 -27.23 -13.88 9.21
N GLY A 297 -27.24 -13.28 8.02
CA GLY A 297 -27.38 -11.84 7.82
C GLY A 297 -28.73 -11.29 8.28
N GLU A 298 -29.83 -12.00 8.02
CA GLU A 298 -31.16 -11.61 8.51
C GLU A 298 -31.24 -11.72 10.04
N ALA A 299 -30.65 -12.75 10.64
CA ALA A 299 -30.57 -12.86 12.10
C ALA A 299 -29.76 -11.69 12.71
N ALA A 300 -28.60 -11.38 12.14
CA ALA A 300 -27.77 -10.25 12.57
C ALA A 300 -28.49 -8.90 12.40
N ARG A 301 -29.18 -8.70 11.28
CA ARG A 301 -30.00 -7.51 11.00
C ARG A 301 -31.11 -7.35 12.03
N ARG A 302 -31.85 -8.41 12.35
CA ARG A 302 -32.92 -8.38 13.35
C ARG A 302 -32.39 -8.02 14.73
N ALA A 303 -31.27 -8.62 15.13
CA ALA A 303 -30.60 -8.29 16.39
C ALA A 303 -30.16 -6.82 16.43
N PHE A 304 -29.59 -6.30 15.33
CA PHE A 304 -29.14 -4.91 15.24
C PHE A 304 -30.29 -3.89 15.33
N PHE A 305 -31.42 -4.17 14.65
CA PHE A 305 -32.59 -3.27 14.63
C PHE A 305 -33.64 -3.58 15.71
N ALA A 306 -33.37 -4.51 16.62
CA ALA A 306 -34.30 -4.98 17.65
C ALA A 306 -35.68 -5.38 17.10
N LEU A 307 -35.69 -6.06 15.95
CA LEU A 307 -36.91 -6.55 15.31
C LEU A 307 -37.42 -7.83 16.02
N PRO A 308 -38.75 -8.01 16.17
CA PRO A 308 -39.30 -9.20 16.80
C PRO A 308 -39.07 -10.47 15.97
N ASP A 309 -38.97 -11.62 16.63
CA ASP A 309 -38.87 -12.92 15.98
C ASP A 309 -40.12 -13.20 15.13
N PRO A 310 -39.98 -13.88 13.98
CA PRO A 310 -41.12 -14.21 13.15
C PRO A 310 -42.06 -15.14 13.92
N ALA A 311 -43.33 -14.73 14.04
CA ALA A 311 -44.34 -15.41 14.85
C ALA A 311 -44.79 -16.80 14.30
N ASN A 312 -44.09 -17.36 13.32
CA ASN A 312 -44.42 -18.63 12.67
C ASN A 312 -43.13 -19.40 12.34
N ASP A 313 -42.63 -20.16 13.32
CA ASP A 313 -41.93 -21.42 13.05
C ASP A 313 -42.65 -22.50 13.90
N PRO A 314 -43.10 -23.62 13.30
CA PRO A 314 -43.69 -24.70 14.08
C PRO A 314 -42.58 -25.33 14.92
N GLU A 315 -42.70 -25.22 16.25
CA GLU A 315 -41.83 -25.91 17.19
C GLU A 315 -41.76 -27.40 16.84
N ALA A 316 -40.55 -27.94 16.71
CA ALA A 316 -40.33 -29.37 16.56
C ALA A 316 -40.92 -30.08 17.79
N GLU A 317 -42.01 -30.84 17.58
CA GLU A 317 -42.67 -31.64 18.61
C GLU A 317 -41.71 -32.67 19.23
N GLY A 318 -41.02 -32.25 20.30
CA GLY A 318 -40.29 -33.12 21.20
C GLY A 318 -41.28 -33.94 22.04
N GLY A 319 -41.60 -35.13 21.56
CA GLY A 319 -42.52 -36.07 22.19
C GLY A 319 -42.27 -36.25 23.70
N LYS A 320 -43.25 -35.81 24.50
CA LYS A 320 -43.47 -36.33 25.85
C LYS A 320 -44.81 -37.04 25.89
N VAL A 321 -44.77 -38.33 25.62
CA VAL A 321 -45.82 -39.27 26.00
C VAL A 321 -46.00 -39.17 27.52
N ARG A 322 -47.06 -38.48 27.96
CA ARG A 322 -47.55 -38.60 29.34
C ARG A 322 -48.58 -39.73 29.37
N LYS A 323 -48.12 -40.89 29.82
CA LYS A 323 -48.96 -41.99 30.31
C LYS A 323 -49.62 -41.60 31.64
N SER A 324 -50.88 -42.04 31.77
CA SER A 324 -51.62 -42.30 33.02
C SER A 324 -52.15 -41.07 33.78
N ALA A 325 -53.32 -41.05 34.42
CA ALA A 325 -54.49 -41.94 34.50
C ALA A 325 -55.57 -41.20 35.32
N SER A 326 -56.81 -41.71 35.23
CA SER A 326 -57.89 -41.66 36.24
C SER A 326 -58.81 -40.43 36.27
N GLY A 327 -60.12 -40.74 36.19
CA GLY A 327 -61.26 -39.84 36.18
C GLY A 327 -62.41 -40.49 35.42
#